data_AF-A0A453ASD0-F1
#
_entry.id   AF-A0A453ASD0-F1
#
_cell.length_a   1.000
_cell.length_b   1.000
_cell.length_c   1.000
_cell.angle_alpha   90.00
_cell.angle_beta   90.00
_cell.angle_gamma   90.00
#
_symmetry.space_group_name_H-M   'P 1'
#
loop_
_entity.id
_entity.type
_entity.pdbx_description
1 polymer ?
#
loop_
_entity_poly.entity_id
_entity_poly.type
_entity_poly.pdbx_seq_one_letter_code
_entity_poly.pdbx_strand_id
1 'polypeptide(L)'
;SPNYIPTPLVMRILEQWYPKASAEEHRRIVEGDINEMEGAVLEPDDIARAALYLASDEAKYVNGHNLVVDGGFTVGKAPNMPAPAL
;
A
#
# COMPACT_ATOMS: atom_id res chain seq x y z
N SER A 1 -3.66 -5.71 -7.28
CA SER A 1 -3.82 -4.26 -6.99
C SER A 1 -2.98 -3.91 -5.78
N PRO A 2 -1.89 -3.14 -5.94
CA PRO A 2 -1.03 -2.73 -4.83
C PRO A 2 -1.64 -1.56 -4.03
N ASN A 3 -1.27 -1.42 -2.75
CA ASN A 3 -1.37 -0.14 -2.03
C ASN A 3 -0.28 0.83 -2.49
N TYR A 4 -0.20 2.02 -1.89
CA TYR A 4 0.95 2.91 -2.00
C TYR A 4 2.22 2.20 -1.50
N ILE A 5 3.27 2.30 -2.30
CA ILE A 5 4.62 1.75 -2.06
C ILE A 5 5.59 2.90 -2.33
N PRO A 6 6.70 3.09 -1.58
CA PRO A 6 7.62 4.23 -1.71
C PRO A 6 8.48 4.14 -2.99
N THR A 7 7.84 4.05 -4.15
CA THR A 7 8.43 4.09 -5.48
C THR A 7 8.63 5.53 -5.94
N PRO A 8 9.55 5.80 -6.91
CA PRO A 8 9.70 7.14 -7.47
C PRO A 8 8.43 7.73 -8.11
N LEU A 9 7.45 6.90 -8.48
CA LEU A 9 6.16 7.37 -8.95
C LEU A 9 5.32 7.92 -7.79
N VAL A 10 5.18 7.13 -6.72
CA VAL A 10 4.40 7.51 -5.54
C VAL A 10 5.01 8.72 -4.84
N MET A 11 6.34 8.75 -4.67
CA MET A 11 7.01 9.88 -4.03
C MET A 11 6.79 11.19 -4.81
N ARG A 12 6.85 11.15 -6.15
CA ARG A 12 6.52 12.32 -6.98
C ARG A 12 5.07 12.77 -6.85
N ILE A 13 4.14 11.84 -6.68
CA ILE A 13 2.73 12.17 -6.43
C ILE A 13 2.56 12.84 -5.07
N LEU A 14 3.24 12.34 -4.03
CA LEU A 14 3.20 12.93 -2.69
C LEU A 14 3.85 14.31 -2.62
N GLU A 15 4.95 14.53 -3.33
CA GLU A 15 5.55 15.85 -3.49
C GLU A 15 4.57 16.86 -4.10
N GLN A 16 3.75 16.43 -5.06
CA GLN A 16 2.73 17.27 -5.68
C GLN A 16 1.53 17.53 -4.76
N TRP A 17 1.08 16.51 -4.01
CA TRP A 17 -0.08 16.62 -3.12
C TRP A 17 0.25 17.35 -1.81
N TYR A 18 1.45 17.15 -1.28
CA TYR A 18 1.93 17.71 -0.02
C TYR A 18 3.24 18.48 -0.22
N PRO A 19 3.24 19.59 -0.99
CA PRO A 19 4.47 20.29 -1.39
C PRO A 19 5.23 20.96 -0.24
N LYS A 20 4.61 21.07 0.94
CA LYS A 20 5.24 21.63 2.15
C LYS A 20 5.81 20.56 3.09
N ALA A 21 5.46 19.29 2.87
CA ALA A 21 6.00 18.19 3.64
C ALA A 21 7.42 17.88 3.15
N SER A 22 8.28 17.52 4.10
CA SER A 22 9.61 17.00 3.87
C SER A 22 9.56 15.61 3.25
N ALA A 23 10.66 15.18 2.63
CA ALA A 23 10.77 13.82 2.08
C ALA A 23 10.57 12.72 3.14
N GLU A 24 10.94 12.99 4.39
CA GLU A 24 10.72 12.07 5.51
C GLU A 24 9.24 11.97 5.88
N GLU A 25 8.52 13.10 5.88
CA GLU A 25 7.07 13.11 6.09
C GLU A 25 6.35 12.38 4.94
N HIS A 26 6.78 12.53 3.69
CA HIS A 26 6.23 11.75 2.58
C HIS A 26 6.46 10.25 2.75
N ARG A 27 7.64 9.82 3.24
CA ARG A 27 7.88 8.40 3.55
C ARG A 27 7.00 7.92 4.68
N ARG A 28 6.90 8.67 5.78
CA ARG A 28 6.05 8.32 6.92
C ARG A 28 4.60 8.12 6.50
N ILE A 29 4.08 8.93 5.58
CA ILE A 29 2.73 8.73 5.04
C ILE A 29 2.61 7.31 4.49
N VAL A 30 3.49 6.90 3.57
CA VAL A 30 3.39 5.59 2.89
C VAL A 30 3.71 4.41 3.81
N GLU A 31 4.78 4.52 4.59
CA GLU A 31 5.32 3.41 5.38
C GLU A 31 4.59 3.23 6.72
N GLY A 32 3.89 4.27 7.19
CA GLY A 32 3.19 4.31 8.47
C GLY A 32 1.71 4.67 8.33
N ASP A 33 1.41 5.93 8.01
CA ASP A 33 0.04 6.48 8.17
C ASP A 33 -1.03 5.75 7.33
N ILE A 34 -0.65 5.19 6.18
CA ILE A 34 -1.53 4.41 5.30
C ILE A 34 -1.08 2.95 5.13
N ASN A 35 -0.28 2.46 6.08
CA ASN A 35 0.13 1.07 6.18
C ASN A 35 -0.63 0.38 7.32
N GLU A 36 -1.55 -0.51 6.96
CA GLU A 36 -2.39 -1.21 7.94
C GLU A 36 -1.68 -2.42 8.59
N MET A 37 -0.57 -2.88 8.02
CA MET A 37 0.13 -4.08 8.51
C MET A 37 1.21 -3.69 9.51
N GLU A 38 1.01 -4.04 10.78
CA GLU A 38 1.98 -3.76 11.84
C GLU A 38 3.28 -4.55 11.63
N GLY A 39 4.42 -3.86 11.78
CA GLY A 39 5.75 -4.48 11.77
C GLY A 39 6.33 -4.83 10.40
N ALA A 40 5.60 -4.58 9.31
CA ALA A 40 6.07 -4.75 7.95
C ALA A 40 5.68 -3.55 7.08
N VAL A 41 6.56 -3.16 6.16
CA VAL A 41 6.27 -2.13 5.15
C VAL A 41 6.10 -2.83 3.81
N LEU A 42 5.11 -2.41 3.02
CA LEU A 42 4.92 -2.93 1.67
C LEU A 42 6.01 -2.39 0.73
N GLU A 43 6.80 -3.29 0.15
CA GLU A 43 7.93 -2.96 -0.71
C GLU A 43 7.68 -3.35 -2.19
N PRO A 44 8.44 -2.78 -3.15
CA PRO A 44 8.36 -3.21 -4.54
C PRO A 44 8.58 -4.72 -4.73
N ASP A 45 9.43 -5.32 -3.90
CA ASP A 45 9.75 -6.74 -3.93
C ASP A 45 8.56 -7.62 -3.53
N ASP A 46 7.62 -7.14 -2.71
CA ASP A 46 6.38 -7.89 -2.40
C ASP A 46 5.50 -8.02 -3.63
N ILE A 47 5.43 -6.97 -4.45
CA ILE A 47 4.71 -7.00 -5.72
C ILE A 47 5.42 -7.92 -6.71
N ALA A 48 6.76 -7.90 -6.75
CA ALA A 48 7.53 -8.81 -7.58
C ALA A 48 7.32 -10.28 -7.16
N ARG A 49 7.29 -10.57 -5.85
CA ARG A 49 6.98 -11.91 -5.32
C ARG A 49 5.56 -12.35 -5.67
N ALA A 50 4.57 -11.47 -5.56
CA ALA A 50 3.19 -11.78 -5.96
C ALA A 50 3.08 -12.06 -7.47
N ALA A 51 3.78 -11.29 -8.30
CA ALA A 51 3.87 -11.53 -9.74
C ALA A 51 4.58 -12.86 -10.06
N LEU A 52 5.66 -13.18 -9.34
CA LEU A 52 6.39 -14.44 -9.48
C LEU A 52 5.50 -15.64 -9.13
N TYR A 53 4.73 -15.56 -8.03
CA TYR A 53 3.73 -16.57 -7.69
C TYR A 53 2.72 -16.77 -8.82
N LEU A 54 2.12 -15.70 -9.33
CA LEU A 54 1.14 -15.80 -10.43
C LEU A 54 1.72 -16.36 -11.72
N ALA A 55 3.04 -16.19 -11.94
CA ALA A 55 3.75 -16.73 -13.09
C ALA A 55 4.25 -18.17 -12.91
N SER A 56 4.13 -18.75 -11.71
CA SER A 56 4.65 -20.08 -11.40
C SER A 56 3.61 -21.19 -11.59
N ASP A 57 4.09 -22.43 -11.60
CA ASP A 57 3.21 -23.62 -11.63
C ASP A 57 2.30 -23.74 -10.38
N GLU A 58 2.65 -23.05 -9.29
CA GLU A 58 1.87 -23.03 -8.05
C GLU A 58 0.54 -22.29 -8.23
N ALA A 59 0.46 -21.36 -9.18
CA ALA A 59 -0.75 -20.60 -9.51
C ALA A 59 -1.58 -21.21 -10.66
N LYS A 60 -1.37 -22.48 -11.03
CA LYS A 60 -2.00 -23.12 -12.22
C LYS A 60 -3.53 -23.01 -12.34
N TYR A 61 -4.24 -22.76 -11.22
CA TYR A 61 -5.70 -22.59 -11.20
C TYR A 61 -6.15 -21.25 -10.60
N VAL A 62 -5.22 -20.32 -10.38
CA VAL A 62 -5.49 -18.96 -9.88
C VAL A 62 -5.48 -18.01 -11.06
N ASN A 63 -6.64 -17.86 -11.70
CA ASN A 63 -6.83 -16.97 -12.85
C ASN A 63 -8.13 -16.16 -12.71
N GLY A 64 -8.25 -15.09 -13.51
CA GLY A 64 -9.45 -14.25 -13.54
C GLY A 64 -9.72 -13.42 -12.28
N HIS A 65 -8.83 -13.44 -11.29
CA HIS A 65 -8.97 -12.69 -10.05
C HIS A 65 -7.98 -11.52 -9.97
N ASN A 66 -8.36 -10.46 -9.25
CA ASN A 66 -7.48 -9.35 -8.90
C ASN A 66 -6.77 -9.67 -7.58
N LEU A 67 -5.54 -10.17 -7.64
CA LEU A 67 -4.74 -10.41 -6.44
C LEU A 67 -4.39 -9.06 -5.77
N VAL A 68 -5.02 -8.76 -4.65
CA VAL A 68 -4.78 -7.57 -3.84
C VAL A 68 -3.54 -7.80 -2.97
N VAL A 69 -2.62 -6.83 -2.96
CA VAL A 69 -1.38 -6.87 -2.17
C VAL A 69 -1.22 -5.50 -1.51
N ASP A 70 -1.89 -5.30 -0.38
CA ASP A 70 -2.10 -3.96 0.17
C ASP A 70 -2.03 -3.87 1.71
N GLY A 71 -1.65 -4.96 2.38
CA GLY A 71 -1.61 -5.01 3.85
C GLY A 71 -2.98 -4.92 4.54
N GLY A 72 -4.09 -5.04 3.80
CA GLY A 72 -5.45 -4.91 4.33
C GLY A 72 -6.07 -3.52 4.19
N PHE A 73 -5.36 -2.58 3.56
CA PHE A 73 -5.82 -1.20 3.34
C PHE A 73 -7.22 -1.10 2.71
N THR A 74 -7.52 -1.91 1.71
CA THR A 74 -8.81 -1.86 0.99
C THR A 74 -9.95 -2.61 1.69
N VAL A 75 -9.66 -3.42 2.71
CA VAL A 75 -10.69 -4.19 3.45
C VAL A 75 -11.01 -3.58 4.81
N GLY A 76 -10.13 -2.73 5.34
CA GLY A 76 -10.37 -1.93 6.54
C GLY A 76 -11.51 -0.94 6.33
N LYS A 77 -12.48 -0.94 7.24
CA LYS A 77 -13.42 0.17 7.40
C LYS A 77 -13.09 0.88 8.69
N ALA A 78 -12.80 2.17 8.60
CA ALA A 78 -12.86 3.02 9.78
C ALA A 78 -14.24 2.82 10.43
N PRO A 79 -14.33 2.56 11.75
CA PRO A 79 -15.62 2.54 12.41
C PRO A 79 -16.30 3.88 12.12
N ASN A 80 -17.59 3.85 11.78
CA ASN A 80 -18.38 5.04 11.48
C ASN A 80 -18.67 5.79 12.79
N MET A 81 -17.63 6.21 13.49
CA MET A 81 -17.69 7.01 14.70
C MET A 81 -17.74 8.48 14.27
N PRO A 82 -18.61 9.29 14.89
CA PRO A 82 -18.54 10.73 14.70
C PRO A 82 -17.15 11.22 15.11
N ALA A 83 -16.65 12.26 14.42
CA ALA A 83 -15.42 12.94 14.83
C ALA A 83 -15.54 13.29 16.33
N PRO A 84 -14.49 13.06 17.15
CA PRO A 84 -14.52 13.46 18.55
C PRO A 84 -14.95 14.92 18.64
N ALA A 85 -15.97 15.21 19.44
CA ALA A 85 -16.34 16.58 19.72
C ALA A 85 -15.14 17.26 20.39
N LEU A 86 -14.57 18.26 19.73
CA LEU A 86 -13.56 19.15 20.30
C LEU A 86 -14.16 19.93 21.48
#